data_AF-A0A7V4WFM5-F1
#
_entry.id   AF-A0A7V4WFM5-F1
#
_cell.length_a   1.000
_cell.length_b   1.000
_cell.length_c   1.000
_cell.angle_alpha   90.00
_cell.angle_beta   90.00
_cell.angle_gamma   90.00
#
_symmetry.space_group_name_H-M   'P 1'
#
loop_
_entity.id
_entity.type
_entity.pdbx_description
1 polymer ?
#
loop_
_entity_poly.entity_id
_entity_poly.type
_entity_poly.pdbx_seq_one_letter_code
_entity_poly.pdbx_strand_id
1 'polypeptide(L)'
;MNDIVNPVTLVDRSFYFIIGFSFIFLFAITLVMIWFVIRYRRSKHPIPADIRGNLLLETVWIVLPTFIAISMFISGWKSYTGLRNVPKGALEIEVTGQSFSWLFYYSNEKETENEIVVPVNKPVKLNITSDDVI
;
A
#
# COMPACT_ATOMS: atom_id res chain seq x y z
N MET A 1 -2.89 -26.99 10.54
CA MET A 1 -2.01 -25.87 10.12
C MET A 1 -2.89 -24.65 10.06
N ASN A 2 -2.88 -23.84 11.12
CA ASN A 2 -3.66 -22.61 11.14
C ASN A 2 -2.86 -21.60 10.31
N ASP A 3 -3.37 -21.22 9.15
CA ASP A 3 -2.79 -20.17 8.33
C ASP A 3 -2.80 -18.89 9.17
N ILE A 4 -1.66 -18.59 9.78
CA ILE A 4 -1.41 -17.29 10.39
C ILE A 4 -1.52 -16.33 9.22
N VAL A 5 -2.61 -15.58 9.16
CA VAL A 5 -2.83 -14.59 8.10
C VAL A 5 -1.64 -13.63 8.18
N ASN A 6 -0.70 -13.77 7.25
CA ASN A 6 0.50 -12.98 7.25
C ASN A 6 0.11 -11.57 6.76
N PRO A 7 0.15 -10.54 7.63
CA PRO A 7 -0.26 -9.21 7.22
C PRO A 7 0.61 -8.65 6.10
N VAL A 8 1.85 -9.14 5.94
CA VAL A 8 2.76 -8.75 4.85
C VAL A 8 2.17 -9.13 3.48
N THR A 9 1.60 -10.33 3.33
CA THR A 9 1.01 -10.75 2.05
C THR A 9 -0.25 -9.96 1.70
N LEU A 10 -0.98 -9.47 2.71
CA LEU A 10 -2.11 -8.55 2.50
C LEU A 10 -1.65 -7.18 2.01
N VAL A 11 -0.54 -6.67 2.58
CA VAL A 11 0.11 -5.44 2.11
C VAL A 11 0.56 -5.60 0.67
N ASP A 12 1.29 -6.68 0.35
CA ASP A 12 1.78 -6.94 -1.02
C ASP A 12 0.63 -7.02 -2.02
N ARG A 13 -0.45 -7.74 -1.67
CA ARG A 13 -1.64 -7.81 -2.52
C ARG A 13 -2.29 -6.45 -2.73
N SER A 14 -2.38 -5.64 -1.68
CA SER A 14 -2.92 -4.28 -1.76
C SER A 14 -2.03 -3.39 -2.64
N PHE A 15 -0.71 -3.54 -2.52
CA PHE A 15 0.26 -2.82 -3.33
C PHE A 15 0.16 -3.17 -4.81
N TYR A 16 0.15 -4.46 -5.17
CA TYR A 16 -0.04 -4.91 -6.55
C TYR A 16 -1.38 -4.48 -7.12
N PHE A 17 -2.45 -4.51 -6.31
CA PHE A 17 -3.76 -4.01 -6.71
C PHE A 17 -3.70 -2.51 -7.07
N ILE A 18 -3.11 -1.68 -6.21
CA ILE A 18 -3.00 -0.24 -6.43
C ILE A 18 -2.13 0.10 -7.64
N ILE A 19 -1.00 -0.59 -7.78
CA ILE A 19 -0.10 -0.42 -8.92
C ILE A 19 -0.80 -0.84 -10.23
N GLY A 20 -1.51 -1.97 -10.23
CA GLY A 20 -2.23 -2.43 -11.40
C GLY A 20 -3.25 -1.41 -11.91
N PHE A 21 -4.06 -0.87 -11.01
CA PHE A 21 -5.01 0.20 -11.35
C PHE A 21 -4.31 1.48 -11.81
N SER A 22 -3.23 1.89 -11.14
CA SER A 22 -2.44 3.07 -11.51
C SER A 22 -1.90 2.96 -12.93
N PHE A 23 -1.31 1.82 -13.30
CA PHE A 23 -0.83 1.60 -14.66
C PHE A 23 -1.95 1.59 -15.69
N ILE A 24 -3.07 0.92 -15.40
CA ILE A 24 -4.24 0.89 -16.29
C ILE A 24 -4.73 2.33 -16.57
N PHE A 25 -4.91 3.15 -15.53
CA PHE A 25 -5.34 4.54 -15.72
C PHE A 25 -4.30 5.39 -16.43
N LEU A 26 -3.02 5.24 -16.08
CA LEU A 26 -1.93 5.95 -16.75
C LEU A 26 -1.95 5.69 -18.26
N PHE A 27 -1.95 4.42 -18.66
CA PHE A 27 -1.98 4.06 -20.08
C PHE A 27 -3.30 4.43 -20.75
N ALA A 28 -4.45 4.17 -20.11
CA ALA A 28 -5.75 4.50 -20.69
C ALA A 28 -5.90 6.01 -20.95
N ILE A 29 -5.60 6.85 -19.95
CA ILE A 29 -5.67 8.31 -20.10
C ILE A 29 -4.67 8.79 -21.14
N THR A 30 -3.44 8.29 -21.13
CA THR A 30 -2.40 8.68 -22.10
C THR A 30 -2.81 8.32 -23.52
N LEU A 31 -3.33 7.11 -23.75
CA LEU A 31 -3.80 6.67 -25.07
C LEU A 31 -4.99 7.49 -25.56
N VAL A 32 -5.96 7.79 -24.69
CA VAL A 32 -7.11 8.64 -25.03
C VAL A 32 -6.65 10.06 -25.36
N MET A 33 -5.71 10.63 -24.61
CA MET A 33 -5.14 11.95 -24.91
C MET A 33 -4.43 11.96 -26.27
N ILE A 34 -3.56 10.99 -26.55
CA ILE A 34 -2.88 10.86 -27.84
C ILE A 34 -3.92 10.73 -28.97
N TRP A 35 -4.96 9.91 -28.76
CA TRP A 35 -6.04 9.75 -29.72
C TRP A 35 -6.77 11.06 -29.99
N PHE A 36 -7.13 11.83 -28.94
CA PHE A 36 -7.76 13.15 -29.11
C PHE A 36 -6.87 14.12 -29.87
N VAL A 37 -5.57 14.18 -29.58
CA VAL A 37 -4.62 15.04 -30.28
C VAL A 37 -4.57 14.72 -31.78
N ILE A 38 -4.53 13.43 -32.14
CA ILE A 38 -4.47 13.00 -33.55
C ILE A 38 -5.83 13.20 -34.25
N ARG A 39 -6.94 12.83 -33.59
CA ARG A 39 -8.29 12.85 -34.15
C ARG A 39 -8.81 14.27 -34.32
N TYR A 40 -8.65 15.13 -33.32
CA TYR A 40 -9.21 16.48 -33.23
C TYR A 40 -8.20 17.58 -33.55
N ARG A 41 -7.08 17.25 -34.23
CA ARG A 41 -6.11 18.26 -34.69
C ARG A 41 -6.77 19.36 -35.52
N ARG A 42 -6.29 20.59 -35.35
CA ARG A 42 -6.81 21.81 -36.03
C ARG A 42 -6.88 21.68 -37.55
N SER A 43 -5.96 20.94 -38.18
CA SER A 43 -5.97 20.70 -39.64
C SER A 43 -7.23 19.99 -40.13
N LYS A 44 -7.89 19.18 -39.28
CA LYS A 44 -9.09 18.41 -39.63
C LYS A 44 -10.35 18.97 -38.99
N HIS A 45 -10.23 19.62 -37.83
CA HIS A 45 -11.34 20.25 -37.11
C HIS A 45 -10.98 21.71 -36.80
N PRO A 46 -11.17 22.63 -37.77
CA PRO A 46 -10.76 24.03 -37.62
C PRO A 46 -11.69 24.83 -36.70
N ILE A 47 -12.95 24.41 -36.54
CA ILE A 47 -13.94 25.03 -35.67
C ILE A 47 -14.19 24.08 -34.49
N PRO A 48 -13.94 24.50 -33.23
CA PRO A 48 -14.20 23.69 -32.05
C PRO A 48 -15.70 23.59 -31.75
N ALA A 49 -16.13 22.46 -31.20
CA ALA A 49 -17.50 22.32 -30.68
C ALA A 49 -17.60 22.98 -29.29
N ASP A 50 -18.69 23.72 -29.03
CA ASP A 50 -19.05 24.23 -27.70
C ASP A 50 -20.04 23.26 -27.03
N ILE A 51 -19.50 22.33 -26.25
CA ILE A 51 -20.31 21.38 -25.46
C ILE A 51 -20.12 21.74 -24.00
N ARG A 52 -21.19 22.25 -23.36
CA ARG A 52 -21.13 22.80 -22.00
C ARG A 52 -21.27 21.77 -20.89
N GLY A 53 -21.84 20.61 -21.16
CA GLY A 53 -22.03 19.59 -20.13
C GLY A 53 -22.56 18.29 -20.68
N ASN A 54 -22.29 17.22 -19.95
CA ASN A 54 -22.86 15.92 -20.19
C ASN A 54 -23.03 15.23 -18.84
N LEU A 55 -24.25 15.35 -18.29
CA LEU A 55 -24.61 14.78 -16.98
C LEU A 55 -24.26 13.29 -16.86
N LEU A 56 -24.41 12.52 -17.94
CA LEU A 56 -24.09 11.09 -17.92
C LEU A 56 -22.58 10.89 -17.77
N LEU A 57 -21.77 11.59 -18.57
CA LEU A 57 -20.31 11.51 -18.50
C LEU A 57 -19.78 12.01 -17.15
N GLU A 58 -20.33 13.11 -16.67
CA GLU A 58 -20.01 13.71 -15.36
C GLU A 58 -20.30 12.73 -14.22
N THR A 59 -21.47 12.09 -14.26
CA THR A 59 -21.84 11.09 -13.25
C THR A 59 -20.90 9.89 -13.29
N VAL A 60 -20.60 9.36 -14.49
CA VAL A 60 -19.73 8.20 -14.66
C VAL A 60 -18.33 8.47 -14.14
N TRP A 61 -17.72 9.62 -14.47
CA TRP A 61 -16.36 9.92 -14.03
C TRP A 61 -16.26 10.26 -12.54
N ILE A 62 -17.36 10.57 -11.85
CA ILE A 62 -17.35 10.80 -10.40
C ILE A 62 -17.52 9.45 -9.70
N VAL A 63 -18.58 8.72 -10.08
CA VAL A 63 -18.99 7.49 -9.41
C VAL A 63 -17.93 6.40 -9.55
N LEU A 64 -17.36 6.22 -10.75
CA LEU A 64 -16.39 5.15 -11.01
C LEU A 64 -15.10 5.31 -10.18
N PRO A 65 -14.40 6.46 -10.17
CA PRO A 65 -13.25 6.67 -9.31
C PRO A 65 -13.57 6.60 -7.81
N THR A 66 -14.74 7.09 -7.39
CA THR A 66 -15.16 6.98 -5.97
C THR A 66 -15.24 5.53 -5.53
N PHE A 67 -15.88 4.65 -6.31
CA PHE A 67 -15.96 3.23 -5.97
C PHE A 67 -14.60 2.53 -5.98
N ILE A 68 -13.72 2.88 -6.92
CA ILE A 68 -12.36 2.33 -6.97
C ILE A 68 -11.58 2.75 -5.72
N ALA A 69 -11.66 4.02 -5.31
CA ALA A 69 -11.01 4.53 -4.11
C ALA A 69 -11.53 3.84 -2.84
N ILE A 70 -12.85 3.63 -2.72
CA ILE A 70 -13.44 2.89 -1.59
C ILE A 70 -12.93 1.45 -1.55
N SER A 71 -12.83 0.78 -2.70
CA SER A 71 -12.27 -0.58 -2.79
C SER A 71 -10.81 -0.64 -2.31
N MET A 72 -9.98 0.32 -2.76
CA MET A 72 -8.59 0.46 -2.31
C MET A 72 -8.51 0.68 -0.79
N PHE A 73 -9.37 1.55 -0.25
CA PHE A 73 -9.44 1.81 1.19
C PHE A 73 -9.77 0.54 1.98
N ILE A 74 -10.76 -0.24 1.56
CA ILE A 74 -11.14 -1.49 2.24
C ILE A 74 -9.97 -2.49 2.24
N SER A 75 -9.24 -2.61 1.12
CA SER A 75 -8.05 -3.47 1.05
C SER A 75 -6.95 -2.98 2.00
N GLY A 76 -6.65 -1.69 1.98
CA GLY A 76 -5.65 -1.07 2.85
C GLY A 76 -5.99 -1.21 4.34
N TRP A 77 -7.26 -1.05 4.70
CA TRP A 77 -7.73 -1.18 6.08
C TRP A 77 -7.52 -2.58 6.65
N LYS A 78 -7.78 -3.62 5.85
CA LYS A 78 -7.52 -5.01 6.26
C LYS A 78 -6.02 -5.25 6.50
N SER A 79 -5.17 -4.74 5.63
CA SER A 79 -3.71 -4.83 5.78
C SER A 79 -3.23 -4.09 7.03
N TYR A 80 -3.72 -2.87 7.26
CA TYR A 80 -3.39 -2.04 8.42
C TYR A 80 -3.78 -2.71 9.74
N THR A 81 -5.00 -3.21 9.83
CA THR A 81 -5.48 -3.90 11.05
C THR A 81 -4.72 -5.20 11.29
N GLY A 82 -4.32 -5.92 10.24
CA GLY A 82 -3.46 -7.10 10.37
C GLY A 82 -2.07 -6.79 10.92
N LEU A 83 -1.48 -5.65 10.56
CA LEU A 83 -0.17 -5.22 11.08
C LEU A 83 -0.24 -4.71 12.52
N ARG A 84 -1.33 -4.01 12.88
CA ARG A 84 -1.47 -3.36 14.20
C ARG A 84 -1.89 -4.36 15.29
N ASN A 85 -2.63 -5.41 14.94
CA ASN A 85 -3.15 -6.37 15.90
C ASN A 85 -2.20 -7.56 16.05
N VAL A 86 -1.29 -7.45 17.01
CA VAL A 86 -0.37 -8.54 17.36
C VAL A 86 -1.17 -9.71 17.98
N PRO A 87 -1.00 -10.96 17.49
CA PRO A 87 -1.65 -12.13 18.08
C PRO A 87 -1.23 -12.36 19.54
N LYS A 88 -2.16 -12.92 20.34
CA LYS A 88 -1.84 -13.32 21.72
C LYS A 88 -0.75 -14.41 21.73
N GLY A 89 0.15 -14.33 22.71
CA GLY A 89 1.27 -15.29 22.84
C GLY A 89 2.45 -15.01 21.90
N ALA A 90 2.56 -13.79 21.37
CA ALA A 90 3.73 -13.35 20.63
C ALA A 90 4.96 -13.29 21.54
N LEU A 91 6.11 -13.70 21.00
CA LEU A 91 7.41 -13.50 21.65
C LEU A 91 7.72 -12.00 21.64
N GLU A 92 7.82 -11.39 22.81
CA GLU A 92 8.21 -9.99 22.94
C GLU A 92 9.74 -9.87 22.97
N ILE A 93 10.28 -8.98 22.13
CA ILE A 93 11.71 -8.67 22.05
C ILE A 93 11.82 -7.14 22.11
N GLU A 94 12.60 -6.65 23.07
CA GLU A 94 12.95 -5.23 23.14
C GLU A 94 14.13 -4.99 22.19
N VAL A 95 14.02 -3.95 21.36
CA VAL A 95 15.01 -3.62 20.35
C VAL A 95 15.48 -2.19 20.59
N THR A 96 16.77 -2.01 20.79
CA THR A 96 17.39 -0.68 20.90
C THR A 96 18.25 -0.43 19.68
N GLY A 97 17.90 0.60 18.90
CA GLY A 97 18.75 1.14 17.84
C GLY A 97 19.78 2.13 18.40
N GLN A 98 21.02 2.03 17.93
CA GLN A 98 22.12 2.97 18.20
C GLN A 98 22.96 3.17 16.94
N SER A 99 23.72 4.27 16.83
CA SER A 99 24.60 4.52 15.68
C SER A 99 25.88 3.67 15.77
N PHE A 100 26.15 2.64 14.95
CA PHE A 100 25.38 1.99 13.88
C PHE A 100 25.21 0.49 14.19
N SER A 101 24.55 0.15 15.29
CA SER A 101 24.22 -1.24 15.63
C SER A 101 22.84 -1.39 16.27
N TRP A 102 22.38 -2.63 16.31
CA TRP A 102 21.08 -2.99 16.88
C TRP A 102 21.26 -3.96 18.03
N LEU A 103 20.67 -3.65 19.16
CA LEU A 103 20.66 -4.53 20.34
C LEU A 103 19.27 -5.16 20.47
N PHE A 104 19.25 -6.47 20.67
CA PHE A 104 18.02 -7.26 20.84
C PHE A 104 18.04 -7.91 22.22
N TYR A 105 17.04 -7.61 23.04
CA TYR A 105 16.89 -8.19 24.38
C TYR A 105 15.73 -9.17 24.40
N TYR A 106 16.00 -10.39 24.85
CA TYR A 106 15.01 -11.47 24.95
C TYR A 106 14.52 -11.61 26.39
N SER A 107 13.33 -12.15 26.58
CA SER A 107 12.72 -12.37 27.90
C SER A 107 13.48 -13.36 28.81
N ASN A 108 14.50 -14.04 28.28
CA ASN A 108 15.34 -15.01 28.99
C ASN A 108 16.71 -14.44 29.39
N GLU A 109 16.81 -13.10 29.50
CA GLU A 109 18.03 -12.36 29.86
C GLU A 109 19.18 -12.51 28.86
N LYS A 110 18.93 -13.08 27.68
CA LYS A 110 19.90 -13.08 26.59
C LYS A 110 19.81 -11.77 25.82
N GLU A 111 20.94 -11.38 25.26
CA GLU A 111 21.06 -10.28 24.32
C GLU A 111 21.84 -10.71 23.09
N THR A 112 21.50 -10.13 21.94
CA THR A 112 22.27 -10.28 20.71
C THR A 112 22.47 -8.92 20.06
N GLU A 113 23.60 -8.75 19.36
CA GLU A 113 23.91 -7.55 18.60
C GLU A 113 23.86 -7.87 17.10
N ASN A 114 23.19 -7.01 16.32
CA ASN A 114 23.05 -7.05 14.86
C ASN A 114 22.40 -8.30 14.25
N GLU A 115 22.18 -9.35 15.03
CA GLU A 115 21.50 -10.57 14.64
C GLU A 115 20.33 -10.85 15.58
N ILE A 116 19.18 -11.19 15.00
CA ILE A 116 17.98 -11.56 15.74
C ILE A 116 17.62 -13.02 15.44
N VAL A 117 17.39 -13.81 16.48
CA VAL A 117 17.02 -15.22 16.36
C VAL A 117 15.58 -15.40 16.84
N VAL A 118 14.71 -15.79 15.91
CA VAL A 118 13.28 -15.97 16.18
C VAL A 118 12.81 -17.39 15.84
N PRO A 119 11.85 -17.95 16.59
CA PRO A 119 11.25 -19.23 16.26
C PRO A 119 10.37 -19.12 15.01
N VAL A 120 10.54 -20.06 14.08
CA VAL A 120 9.71 -20.18 12.88
C VAL A 120 8.24 -20.42 13.27
N ASN A 121 7.31 -19.83 12.53
CA ASN A 121 5.86 -19.97 12.71
C ASN A 121 5.31 -19.52 14.07
N LYS A 122 6.03 -18.65 14.79
CA LYS A 122 5.49 -17.98 15.98
C LYS A 122 5.37 -16.48 15.75
N PRO A 123 4.30 -15.84 16.24
CA PRO A 123 4.22 -14.39 16.20
C PRO A 123 5.32 -13.80 17.09
N VAL A 124 5.93 -12.71 16.61
CA VAL A 124 6.98 -11.97 17.32
C VAL A 124 6.54 -10.51 17.37
N LYS A 125 6.67 -9.89 18.54
CA LYS A 125 6.40 -8.49 18.79
C LYS A 125 7.71 -7.80 19.11
N LEU A 126 8.11 -6.86 18.27
CA LEU A 126 9.29 -6.05 18.48
C LEU A 126 8.87 -4.72 19.11
N ASN A 127 9.35 -4.45 20.31
CA ASN A 127 9.22 -3.14 20.94
C ASN A 127 10.50 -2.37 20.62
N ILE A 128 10.40 -1.43 19.68
CA ILE A 128 11.57 -0.73 19.14
C ILE A 128 11.68 0.63 19.81
N THR A 129 12.85 0.90 20.39
CA THR A 129 13.28 2.20 20.88
C THR A 129 14.62 2.57 20.26
N SER A 130 15.02 3.83 20.42
CA SER A 130 16.36 4.30 20.07
C SER A 130 17.04 4.89 21.31
N ASP A 131 18.35 4.75 21.38
CA ASP A 131 19.19 5.36 22.41
C ASP A 131 19.71 6.75 22.01
N ASP A 132 20.00 6.97 20.72
CA ASP A 132 20.65 8.20 20.24
C ASP A 132 19.83 8.97 19.19
N VAL A 133 19.49 8.37 18.04
CA VAL A 133 18.84 9.02 16.89
C VAL A 133 17.67 8.20 16.35
N ILE A 134 16.68 8.85 15.73
CA ILE A 134 15.51 8.20 15.12
C ILE A 134 15.85 7.55 13.78
#